data_AF-A0A5P5Z988-F1
#
_entry.id   AF-A0A5P5Z988-F1
#
_cell.length_a   1.000
_cell.length_b   1.000
_cell.length_c   1.000
_cell.angle_alpha   90.00
_cell.angle_beta   90.00
_cell.angle_gamma   90.00
#
_symmetry.space_group_name_H-M   'P 1'
#
loop_
_entity.id
_entity.type
_entity.pdbx_description
1 polymer ?
#
loop_
_entity_poly.entity_id
_entity_poly.type
_entity_poly.pdbx_seq_one_letter_code
_entity_poly.pdbx_strand_id
1 'polypeptide(L)'
;METEAYMTLAEVKSRQLALKRQVPLDQAIAENIQNWAQWLLDEGFEGSYFTAKLEGAAILIRDLNGQLVATITTDAPSYVTAFKQADRMTMLAIQTKLRRLIDQHGLTLS
;
A
#
# COMPACT_ATOMS: atom_id res chain seq x y z
N MET A 1 10.14 10.77 -15.90
CA MET A 1 9.91 9.77 -14.86
C MET A 1 8.74 10.30 -14.04
N GLU A 2 7.52 9.92 -14.41
CA GLU A 2 6.34 10.29 -13.62
C GLU A 2 6.46 9.53 -12.30
N THR A 3 6.67 10.24 -11.20
CA THR A 3 6.41 9.68 -9.87
C THR A 3 4.92 9.37 -9.83
N GLU A 4 4.54 8.10 -9.89
CA GLU A 4 3.14 7.71 -9.68
C GLU A 4 2.78 8.14 -8.25
N ALA A 5 2.05 9.25 -8.13
CA ALA A 5 1.53 9.70 -6.85
C ALA A 5 0.37 8.79 -6.45
N TYR A 6 0.30 8.40 -5.18
CA TYR A 6 -0.90 7.77 -4.64
C TYR A 6 -2.14 8.66 -4.87
N MET A 7 -3.32 8.04 -5.02
CA MET A 7 -4.57 8.78 -5.12
C MET A 7 -5.09 9.17 -3.73
N THR A 8 -5.64 10.38 -3.62
CA THR A 8 -6.49 10.86 -2.52
C THR A 8 -7.86 10.17 -2.52
N LEU A 9 -8.64 10.33 -1.45
CA LEU A 9 -9.99 9.79 -1.36
C LEU A 9 -10.92 10.34 -2.46
N ALA A 10 -10.75 11.62 -2.83
CA ALA A 10 -11.52 12.23 -3.90
C ALA A 10 -11.21 11.59 -5.26
N GLU A 11 -9.93 11.33 -5.54
CA GLU A 11 -9.47 10.70 -6.78
C GLU A 11 -9.88 9.22 -6.85
N VAL A 12 -9.77 8.47 -5.76
CA VAL A 12 -10.25 7.08 -5.70
C VAL A 12 -11.77 7.03 -6.00
N LYS A 13 -12.56 7.92 -5.41
CA LYS A 13 -14.00 8.02 -5.69
C LYS A 13 -14.28 8.39 -7.15
N SER A 14 -13.51 9.32 -7.71
CA SER A 14 -13.63 9.73 -9.12
C SER A 14 -13.35 8.56 -10.06
N ARG A 15 -12.26 7.82 -9.84
CA ARG A 15 -11.91 6.62 -10.59
C ARG A 15 -12.97 5.53 -10.47
N GLN A 16 -13.48 5.30 -9.26
CA GLN A 16 -14.57 4.35 -9.02
C GLN A 16 -15.85 4.73 -9.80
N LEU A 17 -16.18 6.03 -9.85
CA LEU A 17 -17.32 6.54 -10.60
C LEU A 17 -17.13 6.37 -12.12
N ALA A 18 -15.93 6.63 -12.63
CA ALA A 18 -15.57 6.43 -14.04
C ALA A 18 -15.72 4.95 -14.45
N LEU A 19 -15.40 4.03 -13.55
CA LEU A 19 -15.62 2.59 -13.72
C LEU A 19 -17.07 2.16 -13.44
N LYS A 20 -18.03 3.10 -13.43
CA LYS A 20 -19.46 2.87 -13.16
C LYS A 20 -19.71 2.11 -11.86
N ARG A 21 -18.85 2.28 -10.85
CA ARG A 21 -18.90 1.60 -9.56
C ARG A 21 -18.94 0.07 -9.66
N GLN A 22 -18.30 -0.49 -10.70
CA GLN A 22 -18.12 -1.94 -10.83
C GLN A 22 -17.42 -2.55 -9.61
N VAL A 23 -16.62 -1.74 -8.92
CA VAL A 23 -15.90 -2.11 -7.70
C VAL A 23 -16.45 -1.30 -6.51
N PRO A 24 -16.75 -1.94 -5.36
CA PRO A 24 -17.11 -1.23 -4.12
C PRO A 24 -16.03 -0.22 -3.69
N LEU A 25 -16.43 0.89 -3.07
CA LEU A 25 -15.48 1.95 -2.71
C LEU A 25 -14.36 1.44 -1.79
N ASP A 26 -14.70 0.59 -0.83
CA ASP A 26 -13.74 0.02 0.12
C ASP A 26 -12.71 -0.86 -0.59
N GLN A 27 -13.14 -1.60 -1.61
CA GLN A 27 -12.23 -2.36 -2.46
C GLN A 27 -11.35 -1.45 -3.31
N ALA A 28 -11.89 -0.39 -3.91
CA ALA A 28 -11.09 0.58 -4.68
C ALA A 28 -10.04 1.30 -3.80
N ILE A 29 -10.38 1.60 -2.55
CA ILE A 29 -9.43 2.15 -1.56
C ILE A 29 -8.36 1.12 -1.21
N ALA A 30 -8.76 -0.13 -0.94
CA ALA A 30 -7.83 -1.22 -0.63
C ALA A 30 -6.83 -1.45 -1.78
N GLU A 31 -7.31 -1.47 -3.02
CA GLU A 31 -6.48 -1.59 -4.23
C GLU A 31 -5.52 -0.40 -4.37
N ASN A 32 -5.98 0.84 -4.15
CA ASN A 32 -5.10 2.02 -4.18
C ASN A 32 -3.96 1.91 -3.16
N ILE A 33 -4.27 1.52 -1.92
CA ILE A 33 -3.30 1.36 -0.85
C ILE A 33 -2.29 0.26 -1.17
N GLN A 34 -2.76 -0.89 -1.64
CA GLN A 34 -1.91 -2.02 -1.97
C GLN A 34 -1.01 -1.71 -3.16
N ASN A 35 -1.54 -1.10 -4.22
CA ASN A 35 -0.76 -0.72 -5.41
C ASN A 35 0.33 0.29 -5.05
N TRP A 36 0.03 1.27 -4.19
CA TRP A 36 1.04 2.20 -3.69
C TRP A 36 2.14 1.50 -2.88
N ALA A 37 1.76 0.60 -1.97
CA ALA A 37 2.73 -0.17 -1.21
C ALA A 37 3.62 -1.06 -2.10
N GLN A 38 3.03 -1.67 -3.14
CA GLN A 38 3.77 -2.46 -4.12
C GLN A 38 4.75 -1.60 -4.91
N TRP A 39 4.28 -0.47 -5.44
CA TRP A 39 5.13 0.46 -6.20
C TRP A 39 6.33 0.93 -5.38
N LEU A 40 6.15 1.24 -4.09
CA LEU A 40 7.25 1.62 -3.20
C LEU A 40 8.28 0.51 -2.99
N LEU A 41 7.86 -0.75 -2.94
CA LEU A 41 8.76 -1.89 -2.85
C LEU A 41 9.54 -2.08 -4.15
N ASP A 42 8.86 -1.97 -5.29
CA ASP A 42 9.46 -2.08 -6.62
C ASP A 42 10.46 -0.95 -6.89
N GLU A 43 10.19 0.26 -6.40
CA GLU A 43 11.11 1.40 -6.47
C GLU A 43 12.33 1.20 -5.55
N GLY A 44 12.12 0.63 -4.36
CA GLY A 44 13.18 0.40 -3.37
C GLY A 44 14.11 -0.76 -3.70
N PHE A 45 13.65 -1.74 -4.48
CA PHE A 45 14.43 -2.91 -4.89
C PHE A 45 14.27 -3.16 -6.39
N GLU A 46 15.33 -2.90 -7.17
CA GLU A 46 15.36 -3.15 -8.61
C GLU A 46 15.12 -4.65 -8.93
N GLY A 47 13.86 -5.05 -9.18
CA GLY A 47 13.51 -6.42 -9.58
C GLY A 47 12.24 -7.05 -8.99
N SER A 48 11.35 -6.30 -8.34
CA SER A 48 10.07 -6.80 -7.80
C SER A 48 10.21 -8.06 -6.94
N TYR A 49 11.17 -8.05 -6.02
CA TYR A 49 11.46 -9.19 -5.14
C TYR A 49 10.44 -9.41 -4.03
N PHE A 50 9.59 -8.42 -3.77
CA PHE A 50 8.64 -8.43 -2.68
C PHE A 50 7.24 -8.12 -3.16
N THR A 51 6.26 -8.74 -2.51
CA THR A 51 4.84 -8.48 -2.75
C THR A 51 4.20 -7.86 -1.51
N ALA A 52 3.46 -6.78 -1.71
CA ALA A 52 2.62 -6.15 -0.68
C ALA A 52 1.19 -6.67 -0.79
N LYS A 53 0.63 -7.15 0.32
CA LYS A 53 -0.78 -7.54 0.40
C LYS A 53 -1.46 -6.84 1.58
N LEU A 54 -2.57 -6.17 1.31
CA LEU A 54 -3.36 -5.52 2.34
C LEU A 54 -4.33 -6.52 3.00
N GLU A 55 -4.27 -6.63 4.33
CA GLU A 55 -5.17 -7.45 5.14
C GLU A 55 -5.63 -6.66 6.37
N GLY A 56 -6.79 -5.98 6.26
CA GLY A 56 -7.38 -5.22 7.36
C GLY A 56 -6.48 -4.08 7.84
N ALA A 57 -5.94 -4.19 9.05
CA ALA A 57 -5.03 -3.21 9.67
C ALA A 57 -3.55 -3.48 9.37
N ALA A 58 -3.23 -4.49 8.55
CA ALA A 58 -1.87 -4.87 8.20
C ALA A 58 -1.61 -4.80 6.70
N ILE A 59 -0.39 -4.43 6.32
CA ILE A 59 0.17 -4.71 5.00
C ILE A 59 1.28 -5.74 5.21
N LEU A 60 1.08 -6.91 4.62
CA LEU A 60 1.98 -8.05 4.67
C LEU A 60 2.97 -7.94 3.51
N ILE A 61 4.25 -8.14 3.79
CA ILE A 61 5.31 -8.10 2.80
C ILE A 61 5.91 -9.50 2.70
N ARG A 62 5.84 -10.09 1.51
CA ARG A 62 6.34 -11.43 1.24
C ARG A 62 7.46 -11.41 0.21
N ASP A 63 8.44 -12.28 0.34
CA ASP A 63 9.47 -12.47 -0.68
C ASP A 63 8.95 -13.29 -1.88
N LEU A 64 9.84 -13.53 -2.86
CA LEU A 64 9.57 -14.32 -4.07
C LEU A 64 9.10 -15.76 -3.78
N ASN A 65 9.45 -16.32 -2.64
CA ASN A 65 9.04 -17.65 -2.22
C ASN A 65 7.68 -17.63 -1.50
N GLY A 66 7.08 -16.45 -1.32
CA GLY A 66 5.84 -16.24 -0.59
C GLY A 66 6.02 -16.20 0.93
N GLN A 67 7.25 -16.24 1.43
CA GLN A 67 7.53 -16.19 2.86
C GLN A 67 7.28 -14.78 3.38
N LEU A 68 6.60 -14.67 4.53
CA LEU A 68 6.36 -13.39 5.18
C LEU A 68 7.68 -12.87 5.78
N VAL A 69 8.17 -11.76 5.26
CA VAL A 69 9.45 -11.15 5.69
C VAL A 69 9.23 -9.89 6.52
N ALA A 70 8.09 -9.21 6.37
CA ALA A 70 7.75 -8.08 7.22
C ALA A 70 6.23 -7.82 7.27
N THR A 71 5.82 -7.03 8.25
CA THR A 71 4.45 -6.54 8.39
C THR A 71 4.49 -5.10 8.90
N ILE A 72 3.71 -4.24 8.26
CA ILE A 72 3.43 -2.89 8.78
C ILE A 72 1.96 -2.80 9.17
N THR A 73 1.68 -2.10 10.26
CA THR A 73 0.32 -2.00 10.83
C THR A 73 -0.13 -0.57 11.02
N THR A 74 -1.43 -0.36 11.19
CA THR A 74 -2.05 0.89 11.64
C THR A 74 -2.82 0.66 12.94
N ASP A 75 -2.98 1.71 13.76
CA ASP A 75 -3.78 1.67 15.00
C ASP A 75 -5.29 1.79 14.72
N ALA A 76 -5.66 2.20 13.50
CA ALA A 76 -7.05 2.17 13.07
C ALA A 76 -7.56 0.73 12.89
N PRO A 77 -8.87 0.47 12.96
CA PRO A 77 -9.43 -0.86 12.72
C PRO A 77 -9.06 -1.49 11.37
N SER A 78 -8.79 -0.66 10.36
CA SER A 78 -8.21 -1.07 9.07
C SER A 78 -7.50 0.10 8.39
N TYR A 79 -6.63 -0.18 7.43
CA TYR A 79 -6.07 0.87 6.58
C TYR A 79 -7.12 1.56 5.72
N VAL A 80 -8.19 0.87 5.31
CA VAL A 80 -9.34 1.49 4.62
C VAL A 80 -10.01 2.52 5.53
N THR A 81 -10.20 2.20 6.81
CA THR A 81 -10.74 3.13 7.81
C THR A 81 -9.82 4.32 8.01
N ALA A 82 -8.52 4.09 8.18
CA ALA A 82 -7.53 5.16 8.31
C ALA A 82 -7.54 6.09 7.10
N PHE A 83 -7.55 5.52 5.89
CA PHE A 83 -7.54 6.28 4.65
C PHE A 83 -8.81 7.11 4.45
N LYS A 84 -9.99 6.57 4.80
CA LYS A 84 -11.24 7.34 4.78
C LYS A 84 -11.22 8.55 5.73
N GLN A 85 -10.51 8.43 6.86
CA GLN A 85 -10.41 9.48 7.86
C GLN A 85 -9.36 10.54 7.51
N ALA A 86 -8.20 10.11 7.02
CA ALA A 86 -7.08 10.98 6.68
C ALA A 86 -6.23 10.34 5.57
N ASP A 87 -6.68 10.45 4.33
CA ASP A 87 -6.09 9.83 3.14
C ASP A 87 -4.60 10.12 2.99
N ARG A 88 -4.23 11.40 2.88
CA ARG A 88 -2.86 11.85 2.67
C ARG A 88 -1.92 11.40 3.80
N MET A 89 -2.37 11.53 5.04
CA MET A 89 -1.57 11.13 6.21
C MET A 89 -1.39 9.61 6.28
N THR A 90 -2.42 8.85 5.89
CA THR A 90 -2.34 7.39 5.82
C THR A 90 -1.31 6.95 4.78
N MET A 91 -1.34 7.54 3.59
CA MET A 91 -0.40 7.19 2.51
C MET A 91 1.05 7.58 2.85
N LEU A 92 1.24 8.76 3.47
CA LEU A 92 2.55 9.18 3.96
C LEU A 92 3.07 8.24 5.05
N ALA A 93 2.23 7.84 6.01
CA ALA A 93 2.62 6.92 7.07
C ALA A 93 3.02 5.55 6.53
N ILE A 94 2.31 5.04 5.51
CA ILE A 94 2.69 3.80 4.81
C ILE A 94 4.05 3.97 4.14
N GLN A 95 4.25 5.06 3.39
CA GLN A 95 5.52 5.34 2.72
C GLN A 95 6.69 5.42 3.71
N THR A 96 6.53 6.15 4.82
CA THR A 96 7.57 6.26 5.85
C THR A 96 7.93 4.90 6.45
N LYS A 97 6.92 4.06 6.75
CA LYS A 97 7.16 2.72 7.31
C LYS A 97 7.88 1.81 6.32
N LEU A 98 7.46 1.80 5.05
CA LEU A 98 8.09 0.98 4.00
C LEU A 98 9.51 1.44 3.70
N ARG A 99 9.75 2.74 3.53
CA ARG A 99 11.09 3.28 3.31
C ARG A 99 12.04 2.95 4.45
N ARG A 100 11.57 3.02 5.70
CA ARG A 100 12.38 2.59 6.84
C ARG A 100 12.75 1.10 6.76
N LEU A 101 11.86 0.23 6.32
CA LEU A 101 12.18 -1.19 6.12
C LEU A 101 13.21 -1.40 5.00
N ILE A 102 13.06 -0.68 3.89
CA ILE A 102 13.98 -0.71 2.75
C ILE A 102 15.38 -0.23 3.19
N ASP A 103 15.47 0.99 3.74
CA ASP A 103 16.72 1.68 4.04
C ASP A 103 17.50 1.02 5.19
N GLN A 104 16.82 0.32 6.10
CA GLN A 104 17.44 -0.37 7.24
C GLN A 104 17.76 -1.84 6.94
N HIS A 105 17.66 -2.28 5.68
CA HIS A 105 17.78 -3.70 5.30
C HIS A 105 16.86 -4.62 6.13
N GLY A 106 15.71 -4.11 6.54
CA GLY A 106 14.70 -4.84 7.31
C GLY A 106 13.94 -5.88 6.48
N LEU A 107 14.18 -5.93 5.17
CA LEU A 107 13.70 -6.98 4.28
C LEU A 107 14.91 -7.78 3.77
N THR A 108 14.92 -9.07 4.08
CA THR A 108 15.92 -10.01 3.58
C THR A 108 15.22 -11.11 2.80
N LEU A 109 15.80 -11.49 1.66
CA LEU A 109 15.37 -12.69 0.95
C LEU A 109 15.67 -13.92 1.81
N SER A 110 14.68 -14.80 1.93
CA SER A 110 14.83 -16.07 2.64
C SER A 110 15.56 -17.11 1.79
#